data_AF-A0A9D0GZ79-F1
#
_entry.id   AF-A0A9D0GZ79-F1
#
_cell.length_a   1.000
_cell.length_b   1.000
_cell.length_c   1.000
_cell.angle_alpha   90.00
_cell.angle_beta   90.00
_cell.angle_gamma   90.00
#
_symmetry.space_group_name_H-M   'P 1'
#
loop_
_entity.id
_entity.type
_entity.pdbx_description
1 polymer ?
#
loop_
_entity_poly.entity_id
_entity_poly.type
_entity_poly.pdbx_seq_one_letter_code
_entity_poly.pdbx_strand_id
1 'polypeptide(L)'
;MTKEEKQKIDELVMKTFTLAYELGTNLDELHKQFRQLRFSTKDRDLEAAIINLEHAFFMTAQSINILKEQTRNALVPLRKTHTCED
;
A
#
# COMPACT_ATOMS: atom_id res chain seq x y z
N MET A 1 -0.08 27.47 6.59
CA MET A 1 -0.46 26.23 7.29
C MET A 1 -0.19 26.44 8.77
N THR A 2 -1.22 26.29 9.61
CA THR A 2 -1.12 26.47 11.06
C THR A 2 -0.32 25.33 11.71
N LYS A 3 0.18 25.53 12.93
CA LYS A 3 0.87 24.48 13.70
C LYS A 3 -0.03 23.23 13.90
N GLU A 4 -1.32 23.44 14.12
CA GLU A 4 -2.32 22.38 14.28
C GLU A 4 -2.51 21.60 12.98
N GLU A 5 -2.56 22.28 11.83
CA GLU A 5 -2.64 21.63 10.52
C GLU A 5 -1.39 20.78 10.23
N LYS A 6 -0.19 21.28 10.58
CA LYS A 6 1.06 20.52 10.43
C LYS A 6 1.02 19.21 11.25
N GLN A 7 0.70 19.32 12.54
CA GLN A 7 0.63 18.15 13.43
C GLN A 7 -0.43 17.14 12.95
N LYS A 8 -1.60 17.62 12.53
CA LYS A 8 -2.67 16.76 12.03
C LYS A 8 -2.27 16.03 10.74
N ILE A 9 -1.57 16.70 9.83
CA ILE A 9 -1.06 16.07 8.60
C ILE A 9 -0.02 15.00 8.95
N ASP A 10 0.92 15.28 9.85
CA ASP A 10 1.93 14.31 10.26
C ASP A 10 1.30 13.05 10.87
N GLU A 11 0.30 13.21 11.75
CA GLU A 11 -0.44 12.08 12.32
C GLU A 11 -1.15 11.25 11.26
N LEU A 12 -1.86 11.90 10.32
CA LEU A 12 -2.60 11.21 9.26
C LEU A 12 -1.66 10.49 8.30
N VAL A 13 -0.53 11.10 7.96
CA VAL A 13 0.50 10.51 7.11
C VAL A 13 1.08 9.26 7.78
N MET A 14 1.44 9.35 9.07
CA MET A 14 1.98 8.20 9.79
C MET A 14 0.97 7.06 9.89
N LYS A 15 -0.29 7.35 10.21
CA LYS A 15 -1.37 6.35 10.26
C LYS A 15 -1.56 5.68 8.90
N THR A 16 -1.65 6.47 7.83
CA THR A 16 -1.87 5.96 6.47
C THR A 16 -0.70 5.12 5.99
N PHE A 17 0.53 5.57 6.24
CA PHE A 17 1.74 4.83 5.85
C PHE A 17 1.86 3.50 6.60
N THR A 18 1.58 3.50 7.90
CA THR A 18 1.60 2.28 8.74
C THR A 18 0.55 1.28 8.24
N LEU A 19 -0.68 1.72 8.04
CA LEU A 19 -1.75 0.88 7.50
C LEU A 19 -1.38 0.29 6.13
N ALA A 20 -0.87 1.13 5.21
CA ALA A 20 -0.49 0.67 3.88
C ALA A 20 0.67 -0.35 3.92
N TYR A 21 1.59 -0.20 4.87
CA TYR A 21 2.68 -1.16 5.08
C TYR A 21 2.15 -2.51 5.58
N GLU A 22 1.35 -2.50 6.65
CA GLU A 22 0.75 -3.72 7.23
C GLU A 22 -0.15 -4.46 6.22
N LEU A 23 -0.99 -3.72 5.49
CA LEU A 23 -1.82 -4.28 4.43
C LEU A 23 -0.97 -4.92 3.33
N GLY A 24 0.11 -4.26 2.90
CA GLY A 24 1.03 -4.80 1.89
C GLY A 24 1.67 -6.13 2.34
N THR A 25 2.16 -6.19 3.58
CA THR A 25 2.75 -7.42 4.14
C THR A 25 1.75 -8.57 4.22
N ASN A 26 0.55 -8.30 4.72
CA ASN A 26 -0.51 -9.33 4.82
C ASN A 26 -0.96 -9.81 3.43
N LEU A 27 -1.04 -8.89 2.47
CA LEU A 27 -1.40 -9.18 1.09
C LEU A 27 -0.36 -10.09 0.41
N ASP A 28 0.93 -9.84 0.61
CA ASP A 28 2.02 -10.65 0.05
C ASP A 28 2.00 -12.10 0.59
N GLU A 29 1.74 -12.28 1.89
CA GLU A 29 1.65 -13.60 2.49
C GLU A 29 0.44 -14.39 1.98
N LEU A 30 -0.73 -13.76 1.87
CA LEU A 30 -1.91 -14.40 1.26
C LEU A 30 -1.67 -14.75 -0.21
N HIS A 31 -1.09 -13.84 -0.97
CA HIS A 31 -0.75 -14.09 -2.38
C HIS A 31 0.18 -15.30 -2.54
N LYS A 32 1.18 -15.45 -1.66
CA LYS A 32 2.08 -16.61 -1.64
C LYS A 32 1.31 -17.91 -1.37
N GLN A 33 0.39 -17.92 -0.42
CA GLN A 33 -0.42 -19.11 -0.09
C GLN A 33 -1.33 -19.50 -1.27
N PHE A 34 -2.00 -18.54 -1.91
CA PHE A 34 -2.80 -18.81 -3.11
C PHE A 34 -1.95 -19.31 -4.27
N ARG A 35 -0.76 -18.75 -4.49
CA ARG A 35 0.16 -19.21 -5.52
C ARG A 35 0.63 -20.64 -5.28
N GLN A 36 0.90 -21.02 -4.03
CA GLN A 36 1.19 -22.41 -3.69
C GLN A 36 0.01 -23.33 -4.00
N LEU A 37 -1.22 -22.91 -3.67
CA LEU A 37 -2.43 -23.65 -4.00
C LEU A 37 -2.55 -23.87 -5.53
N ARG A 38 -2.31 -22.84 -6.34
CA ARG A 38 -2.32 -22.94 -7.81
C ARG A 38 -1.40 -24.04 -8.34
N PHE A 39 -0.19 -24.14 -7.79
CA PHE A 39 0.77 -25.16 -8.24
C PHE A 39 0.48 -26.57 -7.70
N SER A 40 -0.33 -26.69 -6.65
CA SER A 40 -0.69 -27.96 -6.03
C SER A 40 -1.99 -28.57 -6.55
N THR A 41 -2.89 -27.76 -7.11
CA THR A 41 -4.18 -28.24 -7.62
C THR A 41 -4.02 -28.99 -8.95
N LYS A 42 -4.86 -30.00 -9.16
CA LYS A 42 -5.04 -30.68 -10.45
C LYS A 42 -6.30 -30.24 -11.19
N ASP A 43 -7.16 -29.49 -10.51
CA ASP A 43 -8.38 -28.92 -11.05
C ASP A 43 -8.05 -27.68 -11.88
N ARG A 44 -8.36 -27.75 -13.19
CA ARG A 44 -8.07 -26.69 -14.17
C ARG A 44 -8.93 -25.44 -13.98
N ASP A 45 -10.17 -25.61 -13.54
CA ASP A 45 -11.08 -24.49 -13.30
C ASP A 45 -10.63 -23.71 -12.06
N LEU A 46 -10.23 -24.43 -11.01
CA LEU A 46 -9.62 -23.83 -9.83
C LEU A 46 -8.28 -23.15 -10.16
N GLU A 47 -7.42 -23.78 -10.96
CA GLU A 47 -6.15 -23.18 -11.41
C GLU A 47 -6.41 -21.84 -12.12
N ALA A 48 -7.34 -21.80 -13.07
CA ALA A 48 -7.70 -20.58 -13.80
C ALA A 48 -8.29 -19.50 -12.87
N ALA A 49 -9.14 -19.88 -11.91
CA ALA A 49 -9.68 -18.95 -10.92
C ALA A 49 -8.58 -18.34 -10.04
N ILE A 50 -7.60 -19.13 -9.62
CA ILE A 50 -6.48 -18.63 -8.82
C ILE A 50 -5.56 -17.71 -9.64
N ILE A 51 -5.34 -17.95 -10.93
CA ILE A 51 -4.59 -17.03 -11.80
C ILE A 51 -5.24 -15.64 -11.82
N ASN A 52 -6.57 -15.59 -11.96
CA ASN A 52 -7.31 -14.32 -11.90
C ASN A 52 -7.18 -13.65 -10.53
N LEU A 53 -7.19 -14.44 -9.45
CA LEU A 53 -6.99 -13.93 -8.10
C LEU A 53 -5.56 -13.40 -7.88
N GLU A 54 -4.52 -14.08 -8.38
CA GLU A 54 -3.13 -13.59 -8.36
C GLU A 54 -3.00 -12.24 -9.08
N HIS A 55 -3.72 -12.04 -10.19
CA HIS A 55 -3.76 -10.75 -10.86
C HIS A 55 -4.40 -9.66 -9.99
N ALA A 56 -5.50 -9.97 -9.27
CA ALA A 56 -6.10 -9.03 -8.32
C ALA A 56 -5.16 -8.68 -7.15
N PHE A 57 -4.40 -9.65 -6.63
CA PHE A 57 -3.34 -9.40 -5.64
C PHE A 57 -2.31 -8.41 -6.18
N PHE A 58 -1.83 -8.61 -7.41
CA PHE A 58 -0.86 -7.72 -8.04
C PHE A 58 -1.38 -6.28 -8.18
N MET A 59 -2.60 -6.11 -8.70
CA MET A 59 -3.21 -4.78 -8.86
C MET A 59 -3.43 -4.08 -7.50
N THR A 60 -3.76 -4.86 -6.46
CA THR A 60 -3.93 -4.32 -5.10
C THR A 60 -2.58 -3.89 -4.52
N ALA A 61 -1.52 -4.68 -4.69
CA ALA A 61 -0.17 -4.32 -4.26
C ALA A 61 0.34 -3.04 -4.96
N GLN A 62 0.06 -2.88 -6.25
CA GLN A 62 0.34 -1.63 -6.98
C GLN A 62 -0.41 -0.44 -6.38
N SER A 63 -1.71 -0.61 -6.09
CA SER A 63 -2.53 0.44 -5.47
C SER A 63 -2.01 0.85 -4.09
N ILE A 64 -1.57 -0.11 -3.27
CA ILE A 64 -0.94 0.15 -1.97
C ILE A 64 0.38 0.92 -2.14
N ASN A 65 1.18 0.58 -3.15
CA ASN A 65 2.43 1.31 -3.44
C ASN A 65 2.16 2.75 -3.86
N ILE A 66 1.16 2.98 -4.70
CA ILE A 66 0.71 4.34 -5.06
C ILE A 66 0.26 5.08 -3.81
N LEU A 67 -0.55 4.47 -2.94
CA LEU A 67 -0.99 5.08 -1.69
C LEU A 67 0.20 5.49 -0.80
N LYS A 68 1.19 4.62 -0.61
CA LYS A 68 2.41 4.94 0.15
C LYS A 68 3.15 6.14 -0.43
N GLU A 69 3.28 6.20 -1.74
CA GLU A 69 3.97 7.30 -2.42
C GLU A 69 3.20 8.62 -2.30
N GLN A 70 1.89 8.62 -2.55
CA GLN A 70 1.07 9.83 -2.38
C GLN A 70 1.02 10.30 -0.93
N THR A 71 1.02 9.36 0.03
CA THR A 71 1.12 9.66 1.45
C THR A 71 2.44 10.36 1.81
N ARG A 72 3.57 9.96 1.20
CA ARG A 72 4.84 10.67 1.35
C ARG A 72 4.82 12.04 0.69
N ASN A 73 4.19 12.16 -0.47
CA ASN A 73 4.10 13.43 -1.20
C ASN A 73 3.27 14.48 -0.46
N ALA A 74 2.32 14.07 0.39
CA ALA A 74 1.60 14.97 1.28
C ALA A 74 2.52 15.72 2.27
N LEU A 75 3.75 15.24 2.51
CA LEU A 75 4.76 15.93 3.33
C LEU A 75 5.56 17.00 2.57
N VAL A 76 5.48 17.06 1.23
CA VAL A 76 6.26 18.02 0.43
C VAL A 76 5.94 19.49 0.76
N PRO A 77 4.67 19.90 0.95
CA PRO A 77 4.34 21.26 1.39
C PRO A 77 4.91 21.63 2.77
N LEU A 78 5.09 20.64 3.66
CA LEU A 78 5.72 20.82 4.97
C LEU A 78 7.22 21.12 4.85
N ARG A 79 7.92 20.48 3.89
CA ARG A 79 9.35 20.71 3.66
C ARG A 79 9.65 22.06 3.02
N LYS A 80 8.79 22.52 2.09
CA LYS A 80 8.95 23.83 1.42
C LYS A 80 8.72 25.02 2.36
N THR A 81 7.93 24.86 3.41
CA THR A 81 7.69 25.93 4.38
C THR A 81 8.88 26.18 5.30
N HIS A 82 9.74 25.18 5.53
CA HIS A 82 10.96 25.35 6.33
C HIS A 82 12.09 26.11 5.60
N THR A 83 12.10 26.12 4.26
CA THR A 83 13.16 26.78 3.47
C THR A 83 12.90 28.25 3.14
N CYS A 84 11.72 28.78 3.48
CA CYS A 84 11.36 30.18 3.22
C CYS A 84 11.35 31.06 4.49
N GLU A 85 11.71 30.50 5.64
CA GLU A 85 11.82 31.21 6.93
C GLU A 85 13.28 31.43 7.37
N ASP A 86 14.26 31.14 6.51
CA ASP A 86 15.70 31.42 6.70
C ASP A 86 16.20 32.56 5.78
#